data_AF-A0A2P2LRS6-F1
#
_entry.id   AF-A0A2P2LRS6-F1
#
_cell.length_a   1.000
_cell.length_b   1.000
_cell.length_c   1.000
_cell.angle_alpha   90.00
_cell.angle_beta   90.00
_cell.angle_gamma   90.00
#
_symmetry.space_group_name_H-M   'P 1'
#
loop_
_entity.id
_entity.type
_entity.pdbx_description
1 polymer ?
#
loop_
_entity_poly.entity_id
_entity_poly.type
_entity_poly.pdbx_seq_one_letter_code
_entity_poly.pdbx_strand_id
1 'polypeptide(L)'
;MYGFEMLTFNVDGGYLEAIVRGYRSGLLTAADYNNLCQCETLDDIKMHLSATEYGPYLQNEPSPLHTTTIVEKCTFKLVDEYKHMLCQATEPLSTFLEYCTYGHMIDNVVLIVTGTLHERDVQELLEKCHPLGMFDSIATLAVAQNMRELYRLVLVDTPLAPYFSECITSEDLDDMNIEIMRNTLYKAYLEDFYRFCQKLGGATAEIMSDLLAFEADRRAVNITINRYL
;
A
#
# COMPACT_ATOMS: atom_id res chain seq x y z
N MET A 1 27.23 12.73 8.71
CA MET A 1 26.80 12.58 10.12
C MET A 1 26.19 11.19 10.31
N TYR A 2 26.90 10.11 9.95
CA TYR A 2 26.35 8.73 10.02
C TYR A 2 26.67 8.00 11.34
N GLY A 3 27.60 8.53 12.14
CA GLY A 3 28.17 7.81 13.28
C GLY A 3 27.35 7.86 14.57
N PHE A 4 26.47 8.85 14.76
CA PHE A 4 25.71 9.02 16.02
C PHE A 4 24.34 8.31 16.01
N GLU A 5 23.68 8.16 14.85
CA GLU A 5 22.41 7.41 14.74
C GLU A 5 22.61 5.92 15.06
N MET A 6 23.69 5.31 14.58
CA MET A 6 24.03 3.91 14.84
C MET A 6 24.20 3.58 16.33
N LEU A 7 24.44 4.58 17.18
CA LEU A 7 24.63 4.38 18.63
C LEU A 7 23.30 4.25 19.39
N THR A 8 22.20 4.79 18.83
CA THR A 8 20.89 4.86 19.52
C THR A 8 19.78 4.13 18.76
N PHE A 9 19.94 3.91 17.45
CA PHE A 9 18.95 3.22 16.62
C PHE A 9 18.58 1.84 17.17
N ASN A 10 19.56 1.06 17.61
CA ASN A 10 19.34 -0.31 18.09
C ASN A 10 18.55 -0.39 19.40
N VAL A 11 18.36 0.72 20.11
CA VAL A 11 17.56 0.75 21.35
C VAL A 11 16.09 0.43 21.05
N ASP A 12 15.55 1.03 19.99
CA ASP A 12 14.13 0.90 19.63
C ASP A 12 13.92 0.18 18.28
N GLY A 13 14.83 0.36 17.32
CA GLY A 13 14.71 -0.16 15.95
C GLY A 13 15.40 -1.50 15.69
N GLY A 14 16.29 -1.95 16.58
CA GLY A 14 17.15 -3.12 16.32
C GLY A 14 16.39 -4.44 16.15
N TYR A 15 15.34 -4.65 16.95
CA TYR A 15 14.48 -5.84 16.84
C TYR A 15 13.74 -5.89 15.50
N LEU A 16 13.13 -4.78 15.10
CA LEU A 16 12.39 -4.67 13.84
C LEU A 16 13.31 -4.74 12.63
N GLU A 17 14.51 -4.15 12.69
CA GLU A 17 15.51 -4.29 11.62
C GLU A 17 15.89 -5.76 11.41
N ALA A 18 16.11 -6.51 12.49
CA ALA A 18 16.42 -7.94 12.41
C ALA A 18 15.29 -8.74 11.76
N ILE A 19 14.04 -8.43 12.11
CA ILE A 19 12.85 -9.06 11.48
C ILE A 19 12.81 -8.76 9.98
N VAL A 20 12.92 -7.49 9.58
CA VAL A 20 12.90 -7.08 8.17
C VAL A 20 14.00 -7.77 7.36
N ARG A 21 15.20 -7.85 7.93
CA ARG A 21 16.32 -8.59 7.30
C ARG A 21 16.07 -10.09 7.22
N GLY A 22 15.35 -10.64 8.19
CA GLY A 22 14.80 -11.99 8.16
C GLY A 22 13.87 -12.19 6.96
N TYR A 23 12.81 -11.38 6.86
CA TYR A 23 11.85 -11.43 5.74
C TYR A 23 12.51 -11.22 4.38
N ARG A 24 13.53 -10.35 4.30
CA ARG A 24 14.33 -10.18 3.08
C ARG A 24 15.01 -11.49 2.65
N SER A 25 15.45 -12.32 3.60
CA SER A 25 16.07 -13.61 3.29
C SER A 25 15.07 -14.63 2.74
N GLY A 26 13.78 -14.42 3.00
CA GLY A 26 12.68 -15.21 2.45
C GLY A 26 12.27 -14.85 1.02
N LEU A 27 12.88 -13.82 0.42
CA LEU A 27 12.60 -13.46 -0.97
C LEU A 27 13.08 -14.56 -1.93
N LEU A 28 12.23 -14.90 -2.90
CA LEU A 28 12.52 -15.92 -3.89
C LEU A 28 13.80 -15.58 -4.67
N THR A 29 14.67 -16.56 -4.76
CA THR A 29 15.93 -16.46 -5.49
C THR A 29 15.73 -16.74 -6.97
N ALA A 30 16.74 -16.43 -7.79
CA ALA A 30 16.72 -16.79 -9.22
C ALA A 30 16.54 -18.31 -9.43
N ALA A 31 17.04 -19.14 -8.52
CA ALA A 31 16.83 -20.59 -8.60
C ALA A 31 15.37 -20.97 -8.36
N ASP A 32 14.70 -20.33 -7.39
CA ASP A 32 13.28 -20.57 -7.12
C ASP A 32 12.42 -20.16 -8.31
N TYR A 33 12.69 -19.00 -8.92
CA TYR A 33 12.00 -18.58 -10.14
C TYR A 33 12.21 -19.56 -11.30
N ASN A 34 13.42 -20.10 -11.48
CA ASN A 34 13.68 -21.10 -12.51
C ASN A 34 12.85 -22.38 -12.30
N ASN A 35 12.66 -22.81 -11.05
CA ASN A 35 11.80 -23.95 -10.72
C ASN A 35 10.32 -23.64 -11.00
N LEU A 36 9.85 -22.44 -10.66
CA LEU A 36 8.49 -22.00 -10.94
C LEU A 36 8.18 -21.94 -12.44
N CYS A 37 9.14 -21.53 -13.27
CA CYS A 37 8.98 -21.52 -14.74
C CYS A 37 8.85 -22.92 -15.35
N GLN A 38 9.26 -23.97 -14.65
CA GLN A 38 9.18 -25.36 -15.11
C GLN A 38 7.89 -26.06 -14.65
N CYS A 39 7.06 -25.40 -13.84
CA CYS A 39 5.79 -25.96 -13.38
C CYS A 39 4.78 -26.02 -14.51
N GLU A 40 4.04 -27.14 -14.62
CA GLU A 40 3.00 -27.32 -15.64
C GLU A 40 1.60 -27.05 -15.08
N THR A 41 1.43 -27.21 -13.76
CA THR A 41 0.13 -27.04 -13.07
C THR A 41 0.22 -26.10 -11.88
N LEU A 42 -0.93 -25.60 -11.41
CA LEU A 42 -1.01 -24.77 -10.20
C LEU A 42 -0.69 -25.57 -8.93
N ASP A 43 -0.92 -26.88 -8.94
CA ASP A 43 -0.53 -27.76 -7.85
C ASP A 43 1.00 -27.90 -7.75
N ASP A 44 1.72 -27.92 -8.88
CA ASP A 44 3.19 -27.89 -8.90
C ASP A 44 3.72 -26.58 -8.32
N ILE A 45 3.12 -25.44 -8.70
CA ILE A 45 3.47 -24.13 -8.14
C ILE A 45 3.24 -24.13 -6.63
N LYS A 46 2.09 -24.62 -6.15
CA LYS A 46 1.79 -24.73 -4.71
C LYS A 46 2.82 -25.62 -4.01
N MET A 47 3.23 -26.73 -4.61
CA MET A 47 4.24 -27.63 -4.04
C MET A 47 5.59 -26.92 -3.91
N HIS A 48 6.05 -26.22 -4.94
CA HIS A 48 7.31 -25.48 -4.90
C HIS A 48 7.26 -24.32 -3.90
N LEU A 49 6.17 -23.55 -3.86
CA LEU A 49 5.97 -22.49 -2.87
C LEU A 49 5.86 -23.05 -1.45
N SER A 50 5.40 -24.30 -1.27
CA SER A 50 5.35 -24.95 0.04
C SER A 50 6.72 -25.25 0.64
N ALA A 51 7.77 -25.34 -0.20
CA ALA A 51 9.15 -25.45 0.26
C ALA A 51 9.77 -24.10 0.67
N THR A 52 9.04 -23.00 0.48
CA THR A 52 9.46 -21.64 0.84
C THR A 52 8.65 -21.12 2.04
N GLU A 53 8.89 -19.88 2.44
CA GLU A 53 8.14 -19.23 3.54
C GLU A 53 6.64 -19.04 3.25
N TYR A 54 6.20 -19.22 2.00
CA TYR A 54 4.79 -19.15 1.62
C TYR A 54 3.99 -20.42 1.99
N GLY A 55 4.65 -21.50 2.37
CA GLY A 55 4.01 -22.79 2.64
C GLY A 55 2.84 -22.76 3.62
N PRO A 56 2.97 -22.18 4.82
CA PRO A 56 1.88 -22.14 5.79
C PRO A 56 0.59 -21.48 5.27
N TYR A 57 0.71 -20.52 4.35
CA TYR A 57 -0.41 -19.77 3.79
C TYR A 57 -1.16 -20.51 2.67
N LEU A 58 -0.50 -21.46 2.01
CA LEU A 58 -1.05 -22.20 0.88
C LEU A 58 -1.46 -23.64 1.23
N GLN A 59 -0.96 -24.19 2.35
CA GLN A 59 -1.19 -25.58 2.75
C GLN A 59 -2.68 -25.98 2.81
N ASN A 60 -3.54 -25.11 3.37
CA ASN A 60 -4.95 -25.42 3.63
C ASN A 60 -5.90 -25.14 2.45
N GLU A 61 -5.40 -24.62 1.33
CA GLU A 61 -6.26 -24.29 0.19
C GLU A 61 -6.71 -25.57 -0.57
N PRO A 62 -8.02 -25.84 -0.68
CA PRO A 62 -8.55 -27.01 -1.37
C PRO A 62 -8.46 -26.87 -2.89
N SER A 63 -8.35 -27.99 -3.60
CA SER A 63 -8.43 -28.01 -5.07
C SER A 63 -9.90 -27.87 -5.53
N PRO A 64 -10.17 -27.21 -6.68
CA PRO A 64 -9.20 -26.66 -7.64
C PRO A 64 -8.62 -25.31 -7.19
N LEU A 65 -7.30 -25.15 -7.36
CA LEU A 65 -6.62 -23.88 -7.11
C LEU A 65 -6.90 -22.90 -8.24
N HIS A 66 -7.09 -21.63 -7.88
CA HIS A 66 -7.16 -20.52 -8.82
C HIS A 66 -5.96 -19.59 -8.63
N THR A 67 -5.54 -18.95 -9.72
CA THR A 67 -4.42 -17.98 -9.69
C THR A 67 -4.70 -16.80 -8.78
N THR A 68 -5.96 -16.36 -8.71
CA THR A 68 -6.42 -15.30 -7.80
C THR A 68 -6.22 -15.68 -6.35
N THR A 69 -6.58 -16.90 -5.96
CA THR A 69 -6.41 -17.41 -4.59
C THR A 69 -4.93 -17.44 -4.18
N ILE A 70 -4.02 -17.82 -5.08
CA ILE A 70 -2.58 -17.80 -4.79
C ILE A 70 -2.10 -16.37 -4.54
N VAL A 71 -2.49 -15.43 -5.40
CA VAL A 71 -2.13 -14.00 -5.24
C VAL A 71 -2.69 -13.45 -3.93
N GLU A 72 -3.94 -13.72 -3.62
CA GLU A 72 -4.59 -13.28 -2.38
C GLU A 72 -3.85 -13.81 -1.14
N LYS A 73 -3.52 -15.10 -1.10
CA LYS A 73 -2.82 -15.71 0.04
C LYS A 73 -1.40 -15.18 0.21
N CYS A 74 -0.69 -14.97 -0.90
CA CYS A 74 0.64 -14.36 -0.86
C CYS A 74 0.57 -12.89 -0.39
N THR A 75 -0.45 -12.13 -0.83
CA THR A 75 -0.70 -10.77 -0.33
C THR A 75 -1.06 -10.78 1.15
N PHE A 76 -1.85 -11.76 1.62
CA PHE A 76 -2.16 -11.89 3.05
C PHE A 76 -0.92 -12.12 3.90
N LYS A 77 0.04 -12.94 3.45
CA LYS A 77 1.34 -13.09 4.14
C LYS A 77 2.03 -11.74 4.30
N LEU A 78 2.16 -10.99 3.21
CA LEU A 78 2.80 -9.66 3.23
C LEU A 78 2.08 -8.71 4.20
N VAL A 79 0.75 -8.70 4.16
CA VAL A 79 -0.09 -7.86 5.02
C VAL A 79 0.08 -8.23 6.49
N ASP A 80 0.10 -9.53 6.81
CA ASP A 80 0.25 -10.02 8.19
C ASP A 80 1.61 -9.66 8.76
N GLU A 81 2.68 -9.91 7.99
CA GLU A 81 4.06 -9.53 8.34
C GLU A 81 4.20 -8.02 8.55
N TYR A 82 3.58 -7.23 7.67
CA TYR A 82 3.58 -5.77 7.78
C TYR A 82 2.83 -5.27 9.02
N LYS A 83 1.65 -5.82 9.30
CA LYS A 83 0.86 -5.48 10.50
C LYS A 83 1.59 -5.88 11.78
N HIS A 84 2.25 -7.03 11.78
CA HIS A 84 3.08 -7.45 12.89
C HIS A 84 4.18 -6.43 13.18
N MET A 85 4.88 -5.96 12.14
CA MET A 85 5.89 -4.90 12.30
C MET A 85 5.29 -3.60 12.83
N LEU A 86 4.16 -3.15 12.27
CA LEU A 86 3.51 -1.92 12.70
C LEU A 86 3.11 -1.97 14.18
N CYS A 87 2.60 -3.11 14.67
CA CYS A 87 2.21 -3.28 16.07
C CYS A 87 3.38 -3.23 17.06
N GLN A 88 4.60 -3.49 16.59
CA GLN A 88 5.82 -3.48 17.42
C GLN A 88 6.64 -2.20 17.22
N ALA A 89 6.26 -1.36 16.25
CA ALA A 89 6.97 -0.12 15.95
C ALA A 89 6.59 0.98 16.95
N THR A 90 7.61 1.72 17.39
CA THR A 90 7.46 2.93 18.20
C THR A 90 7.81 4.16 17.37
N GLU A 91 7.41 5.34 17.85
CA GLU A 91 7.77 6.60 17.20
C GLU A 91 9.30 6.75 17.12
N PRO A 92 9.87 7.13 15.95
CA PRO A 92 9.21 7.65 14.75
C PRO A 92 8.87 6.60 13.67
N LEU A 93 9.20 5.32 13.89
CA LEU A 93 9.03 4.25 12.90
C LEU A 93 7.56 3.88 12.69
N SER A 94 6.72 3.97 13.72
CA SER A 94 5.27 3.79 13.61
C SER A 94 4.67 4.73 12.56
N THR A 95 4.89 6.04 12.72
CA THR A 95 4.44 7.04 11.74
C THR A 95 5.00 6.76 10.33
N PHE A 96 6.28 6.37 10.21
CA PHE A 96 6.86 6.03 8.90
C PHE A 96 6.14 4.86 8.21
N LEU A 97 5.81 3.81 8.96
CA LEU A 97 5.06 2.68 8.44
C LEU A 97 3.62 3.09 8.10
N GLU A 98 2.96 3.92 8.91
CA GLU A 98 1.65 4.47 8.58
C GLU A 98 1.66 5.22 7.24
N TYR A 99 2.66 6.08 6.99
CA TYR A 99 2.81 6.75 5.69
C TYR A 99 2.85 5.76 4.51
N CYS A 100 3.53 4.63 4.65
CA CYS A 100 3.59 3.63 3.59
C CYS A 100 2.22 3.00 3.28
N THR A 101 1.27 3.02 4.23
CA THR A 101 -0.10 2.55 4.00
C THR A 101 -0.99 3.57 3.27
N TYR A 102 -0.67 4.86 3.34
CA TYR A 102 -1.53 5.93 2.80
C TYR A 102 -1.72 5.83 1.29
N GLY A 103 -0.71 5.36 0.55
CA GLY A 103 -0.87 5.08 -0.89
C GLY A 103 -1.99 4.07 -1.16
N HIS A 104 -2.00 2.95 -0.43
CA HIS A 104 -3.05 1.95 -0.53
C HIS A 104 -4.41 2.47 -0.06
N MET A 105 -4.45 3.36 0.94
CA MET A 105 -5.68 4.02 1.36
C MET A 105 -6.25 4.91 0.25
N ILE A 106 -5.40 5.70 -0.43
CA ILE A 106 -5.82 6.55 -1.55
C ILE A 106 -6.39 5.67 -2.69
N ASP A 107 -5.71 4.59 -3.05
CA ASP A 107 -6.20 3.68 -4.10
C ASP A 107 -7.54 3.05 -3.74
N ASN A 108 -7.71 2.61 -2.48
CA ASN A 108 -8.96 2.05 -1.99
C ASN A 108 -10.09 3.08 -2.01
N VAL A 109 -9.84 4.31 -1.56
CA VAL A 109 -10.84 5.40 -1.63
C VAL A 109 -11.28 5.63 -3.06
N VAL A 110 -10.34 5.71 -4.00
CA VAL A 110 -10.65 5.91 -5.41
C VAL A 110 -11.45 4.73 -5.97
N LEU A 111 -11.06 3.49 -5.65
CA LEU A 111 -11.76 2.28 -6.09
C LEU A 111 -13.22 2.26 -5.63
N ILE A 112 -13.48 2.57 -4.35
CA ILE A 112 -14.85 2.60 -3.80
C ILE A 112 -15.67 3.71 -4.46
N VAL A 113 -15.11 4.91 -4.61
CA VAL A 113 -15.83 6.05 -5.19
C VAL A 113 -16.18 5.79 -6.67
N THR A 114 -15.24 5.30 -7.47
CA THR A 114 -15.50 4.90 -8.87
C THR A 114 -16.51 3.75 -8.95
N GLY A 115 -16.39 2.74 -8.09
CA GLY A 115 -17.31 1.61 -8.07
C GLY A 115 -18.74 2.03 -7.73
N THR A 116 -18.90 2.95 -6.77
CA THR A 116 -20.19 3.51 -6.36
C THR A 116 -20.80 4.36 -7.47
N LEU A 117 -19.99 5.16 -8.18
CA LEU A 117 -20.43 5.94 -9.34
C LEU A 117 -21.03 5.05 -10.44
N HIS A 118 -20.51 3.84 -10.61
CA HIS A 118 -21.01 2.85 -11.57
C HIS A 118 -22.02 1.86 -10.98
N GLU A 119 -22.63 2.17 -9.83
CA GLU A 119 -23.68 1.37 -9.18
C GLU A 119 -23.25 -0.10 -8.90
N ARG A 120 -21.96 -0.33 -8.63
CA ARG A 120 -21.46 -1.65 -8.22
C ARG A 120 -21.76 -1.94 -6.76
N ASP A 121 -21.89 -3.23 -6.44
CA ASP A 121 -22.12 -3.66 -5.06
C ASP A 121 -20.91 -3.36 -4.17
N VAL A 122 -21.18 -2.80 -2.99
CA VAL A 122 -20.13 -2.37 -2.05
C VAL A 122 -19.36 -3.56 -1.50
N GLN A 123 -20.00 -4.71 -1.29
CA GLN A 123 -19.32 -5.91 -0.78
C GLN A 123 -18.32 -6.43 -1.83
N GLU A 124 -18.71 -6.45 -3.10
CA GLU A 124 -17.81 -6.83 -4.20
C GLU A 124 -16.61 -5.87 -4.32
N LEU A 125 -16.83 -4.57 -4.09
CA LEU A 125 -15.74 -3.58 -4.10
C LEU A 125 -14.79 -3.75 -2.91
N LEU A 126 -15.32 -4.04 -1.73
CA LEU A 126 -14.52 -4.26 -0.51
C LEU A 126 -13.63 -5.50 -0.63
N GLU A 127 -14.10 -6.56 -1.31
CA GLU A 127 -13.27 -7.75 -1.61
C GLU A 127 -12.08 -7.42 -2.52
N LYS A 128 -12.17 -6.36 -3.32
CA LYS A 128 -11.10 -5.90 -4.23
C LYS A 128 -10.18 -4.86 -3.60
N CYS A 129 -10.51 -4.34 -2.42
CA CYS A 129 -9.67 -3.37 -1.72
C CYS A 129 -8.37 -4.02 -1.23
N HIS A 130 -7.28 -3.25 -1.26
CA HIS A 130 -6.00 -3.71 -0.75
C HIS A 130 -6.03 -3.74 0.79
N PRO A 131 -5.70 -4.86 1.46
CA PRO A 131 -5.85 -4.99 2.92
C PRO A 131 -5.00 -4.03 3.76
N LEU A 132 -3.90 -3.49 3.22
CA LEU A 132 -3.09 -2.45 3.90
C LEU A 132 -3.76 -1.08 3.93
N GLY A 133 -4.67 -0.80 3.00
CA GLY A 133 -5.37 0.49 2.91
C GLY A 133 -6.77 0.46 3.53
N MET A 134 -7.11 -0.59 4.29
CA MET A 134 -8.42 -0.74 4.91
C MET A 134 -8.48 0.08 6.21
N PHE A 135 -9.60 0.75 6.43
CA PHE A 135 -9.89 1.52 7.64
C PHE A 135 -11.37 1.38 8.01
N ASP A 136 -11.72 1.59 9.28
CA ASP A 136 -13.04 1.22 9.83
C ASP A 136 -14.22 1.86 9.09
N SER A 137 -14.06 3.10 8.63
CA SER A 137 -15.11 3.86 7.95
C SER A 137 -15.14 3.65 6.42
N ILE A 138 -14.36 2.74 5.85
CA ILE A 138 -14.25 2.61 4.38
C ILE A 138 -15.57 2.28 3.68
N ALA A 139 -16.43 1.46 4.31
CA ALA A 139 -17.74 1.11 3.74
C ALA A 139 -18.70 2.31 3.66
N THR A 140 -18.50 3.33 4.49
CA THR A 140 -19.35 4.54 4.49
C THR A 140 -19.07 5.46 3.30
N LEU A 141 -17.93 5.29 2.60
CA LEU A 141 -17.62 6.03 1.38
C LEU A 141 -18.64 5.78 0.26
N ALA A 142 -19.25 4.59 0.23
CA ALA A 142 -20.22 4.21 -0.78
C ALA A 142 -21.57 4.97 -0.67
N VAL A 143 -21.78 5.71 0.42
CA VAL A 143 -23.00 6.50 0.62
C VAL A 143 -22.82 7.94 0.11
N ALA A 144 -21.58 8.40 -0.08
CA ALA A 144 -21.30 9.77 -0.47
C ALA A 144 -21.68 10.04 -1.93
N GLN A 145 -22.46 11.11 -2.16
CA GLN A 145 -22.91 11.47 -3.51
C GLN A 145 -22.08 12.57 -4.18
N ASN A 146 -21.26 13.27 -3.40
CA ASN A 146 -20.41 14.35 -3.87
C ASN A 146 -19.10 14.43 -3.05
N MET A 147 -18.11 15.16 -3.57
CA MET A 147 -16.79 15.31 -2.96
C MET A 147 -16.87 15.89 -1.52
N ARG A 148 -17.85 16.76 -1.24
CA ARG A 148 -18.01 17.42 0.05
C ARG A 148 -18.54 16.46 1.12
N GLU A 149 -19.49 15.60 0.77
CA GLU A 149 -20.00 14.53 1.63
C GLU A 149 -18.93 13.48 1.88
N LEU A 150 -18.18 13.08 0.85
CA LEU A 150 -17.07 12.14 0.97
C LEU A 150 -16.05 12.64 2.01
N TYR A 151 -15.68 13.92 1.91
CA TYR A 151 -14.78 14.55 2.86
C TYR A 151 -15.35 14.54 4.28
N ARG A 152 -16.58 15.04 4.45
CA ARG A 152 -17.22 15.22 5.77
C ARG A 152 -17.55 13.92 6.49
N LEU A 153 -18.00 12.90 5.77
CA LEU A 153 -18.50 11.67 6.37
C LEU A 153 -17.37 10.73 6.79
N VAL A 154 -16.26 10.75 6.06
CA VAL A 154 -15.25 9.70 6.18
C VAL A 154 -13.86 10.28 6.38
N LEU A 155 -13.48 11.23 5.53
CA LEU A 155 -12.07 11.56 5.39
C LEU A 155 -11.55 12.50 6.48
N VAL A 156 -12.43 13.26 7.16
CA VAL A 156 -12.04 14.12 8.30
C VAL A 156 -11.37 13.33 9.43
N ASP A 157 -11.79 12.08 9.65
CA ASP A 157 -11.24 11.23 10.71
C ASP A 157 -10.04 10.38 10.23
N THR A 158 -9.65 10.51 8.96
CA THR A 158 -8.53 9.76 8.38
C THR A 158 -7.27 10.63 8.30
N PRO A 159 -6.07 10.02 8.30
CA PRO A 159 -4.83 10.76 8.07
C PRO A 159 -4.74 11.40 6.67
N LEU A 160 -5.66 11.07 5.76
CA LEU A 160 -5.77 11.70 4.44
C LEU A 160 -6.48 13.06 4.48
N ALA A 161 -7.15 13.43 5.57
CA ALA A 161 -7.91 14.69 5.69
C ALA A 161 -7.13 15.94 5.22
N PRO A 162 -5.84 16.11 5.56
CA PRO A 162 -5.07 17.28 5.14
C PRO A 162 -4.85 17.34 3.62
N TYR A 163 -4.89 16.21 2.92
CA TYR A 163 -4.64 16.14 1.47
C TYR A 163 -5.88 16.51 0.65
N PHE A 164 -7.08 16.39 1.23
CA PHE A 164 -8.33 16.67 0.54
C PHE A 164 -8.69 18.16 0.49
N SER A 165 -8.06 19.03 1.29
CA SER A 165 -8.39 20.46 1.29
C SER A 165 -8.13 21.14 -0.06
N GLU A 166 -7.22 20.59 -0.88
CA GLU A 166 -6.91 21.08 -2.22
C GLU A 166 -7.86 20.52 -3.31
N CYS A 167 -8.65 19.50 -3.00
CA CYS A 167 -9.51 18.77 -3.96
C CYS A 167 -10.96 19.29 -4.07
N ILE A 168 -11.42 20.21 -3.22
CA ILE A 168 -12.85 20.57 -3.05
C ILE A 168 -13.37 21.53 -4.15
N THR A 169 -12.61 21.78 -5.22
CA THR A 169 -12.97 22.79 -6.23
C THR A 169 -14.05 22.33 -7.22
N SER A 170 -14.27 21.03 -7.41
CA SER A 170 -15.37 20.48 -8.22
C SER A 170 -16.46 19.83 -7.35
N GLU A 171 -17.73 20.13 -7.64
CA GLU A 171 -18.86 19.60 -6.88
C GLU A 171 -19.31 18.20 -7.36
N ASP A 172 -19.04 17.87 -8.63
CA ASP A 172 -19.51 16.63 -9.25
C ASP A 172 -18.44 15.52 -9.25
N LEU A 173 -18.87 14.30 -8.91
CA LEU A 173 -18.08 13.08 -9.03
C LEU A 173 -18.29 12.48 -10.43
N ASP A 174 -17.32 12.67 -11.32
CA ASP A 174 -17.22 11.96 -12.59
C ASP A 174 -15.86 11.25 -12.68
N ASP A 175 -15.70 10.35 -13.65
CA ASP A 175 -14.47 9.56 -13.80
C ASP A 175 -13.21 10.43 -13.93
N MET A 176 -13.33 11.59 -14.59
CA MET A 176 -12.21 12.52 -14.76
C MET A 176 -11.86 13.21 -13.44
N ASN A 177 -12.84 13.68 -12.69
CA ASN A 177 -12.66 14.34 -11.39
C ASN A 177 -12.15 13.36 -10.34
N ILE A 178 -12.55 12.08 -10.40
CA ILE A 178 -12.02 11.02 -9.53
C ILE A 178 -10.54 10.75 -9.82
N GLU A 179 -10.12 10.73 -11.10
CA GLU A 179 -8.70 10.62 -11.45
C GLU A 179 -7.89 11.88 -11.08
N ILE A 180 -8.47 13.08 -11.24
CA ILE A 180 -7.84 14.32 -10.77
C ILE A 180 -7.67 14.28 -9.24
N MET A 181 -8.70 13.82 -8.52
CA MET A 181 -8.65 13.61 -7.07
C MET A 181 -7.54 12.65 -6.70
N ARG A 182 -7.45 11.46 -7.35
CA ARG A 182 -6.37 10.50 -7.13
C ARG A 182 -5.00 11.16 -7.26
N ASN A 183 -4.75 11.86 -8.37
CA ASN A 183 -3.46 12.48 -8.63
C ASN A 183 -3.12 13.61 -7.65
N THR A 184 -4.12 14.40 -7.25
CA THR A 184 -3.95 15.50 -6.29
C THR A 184 -3.63 14.96 -4.89
N LEU A 185 -4.37 13.93 -4.44
CA LEU A 185 -4.10 13.25 -3.17
C LEU A 185 -2.70 12.64 -3.13
N TYR A 186 -2.31 11.96 -4.20
CA TYR A 186 -0.99 11.36 -4.27
C TYR A 186 0.14 12.38 -4.32
N LYS A 187 -0.07 13.52 -4.98
CA LYS A 187 0.90 14.61 -4.96
C LYS A 187 1.08 15.13 -3.53
N ALA A 188 -0.01 15.46 -2.84
CA ALA A 188 0.05 15.95 -1.46
C ALA A 188 0.67 14.92 -0.50
N TYR A 189 0.31 13.64 -0.65
CA TYR A 189 0.91 12.53 0.10
C TYR A 189 2.43 12.42 -0.13
N LEU A 190 2.90 12.44 -1.38
CA LEU A 190 4.33 12.32 -1.69
C LEU A 190 5.11 13.52 -1.16
N GLU A 191 4.56 14.73 -1.26
CA GLU A 191 5.18 15.93 -0.71
C GLU A 191 5.27 15.89 0.82
N ASP A 192 4.22 15.45 1.51
CA ASP A 192 4.22 15.35 2.96
C ASP A 192 5.15 14.23 3.44
N PHE A 193 5.12 13.07 2.79
CA PHE A 193 5.99 11.95 3.13
C PHE A 193 7.47 12.29 2.89
N TYR A 194 7.78 13.04 1.82
CA TYR A 194 9.12 13.56 1.58
C TYR A 194 9.56 14.51 2.71
N ARG A 195 8.70 15.45 3.12
CA ARG A 195 8.98 16.38 4.23
C ARG A 195 9.17 15.62 5.55
N PHE A 196 8.39 14.57 5.80
CA PHE A 196 8.56 13.71 6.96
C PHE A 196 9.92 13.01 6.94
N CYS A 197 10.31 12.39 5.82
CA CYS A 197 11.62 11.75 5.67
C CYS A 197 12.78 12.74 5.88
N GLN A 198 12.66 13.96 5.36
CA GLN A 198 13.64 15.02 5.56
C GLN A 198 13.76 15.45 7.03
N LYS A 199 12.66 15.45 7.80
CA LYS A 199 12.68 15.72 9.25
C LYS A 199 13.38 14.63 10.05
N LEU A 200 13.25 13.36 9.64
CA LEU A 200 13.96 12.24 10.27
C LEU A 200 15.48 12.39 10.11
N GLY A 201 15.91 12.86 8.94
CA GLY A 201 17.33 13.05 8.64
C GLY A 201 18.09 11.74 8.44
N GLY A 202 19.42 11.83 8.52
CA GLY A 202 20.29 10.66 8.50
C GLY A 202 20.29 9.88 7.20
N ALA A 203 20.57 8.58 7.30
CA ALA A 203 20.53 7.66 6.17
C ALA A 203 19.11 7.46 5.62
N THR A 204 18.10 7.54 6.50
CA THR A 204 16.68 7.40 6.13
C THR A 204 16.27 8.51 5.16
N ALA A 205 16.60 9.77 5.47
CA ALA A 205 16.27 10.89 4.59
C ALA A 205 16.91 10.77 3.21
N GLU A 206 18.18 10.40 3.14
CA GLU A 206 18.91 10.27 1.86
C GLU A 206 18.31 9.19 0.98
N ILE A 207 18.17 7.96 1.50
CA ILE A 207 17.69 6.82 0.71
C ILE A 207 16.22 7.00 0.34
N MET A 208 15.37 7.41 1.28
CA MET A 208 13.94 7.57 1.00
C MET A 208 13.65 8.74 0.07
N SER A 209 14.45 9.81 0.12
CA SER A 209 14.28 10.94 -0.80
C SER A 209 14.48 10.52 -2.25
N ASP A 210 15.50 9.71 -2.53
CA ASP A 210 15.76 9.21 -3.88
C ASP A 210 14.65 8.26 -4.35
N LEU A 211 14.17 7.37 -3.46
CA LEU A 211 13.05 6.47 -3.76
C LEU A 211 11.74 7.23 -4.05
N LEU A 212 11.43 8.25 -3.24
CA LEU A 212 10.25 9.08 -3.42
C LEU A 212 10.34 9.96 -4.67
N ALA A 213 11.53 10.47 -4.99
CA ALA A 213 11.77 11.21 -6.23
C ALA A 213 11.50 10.33 -7.46
N PHE A 214 12.01 9.10 -7.46
CA PHE A 214 11.72 8.13 -8.53
C PHE A 214 10.22 7.85 -8.66
N GLU A 215 9.50 7.68 -7.54
CA GLU A 215 8.06 7.44 -7.55
C GLU A 215 7.28 8.65 -8.10
N ALA A 216 7.68 9.87 -7.73
CA ALA A 216 7.11 11.10 -8.26
C ALA A 216 7.34 11.26 -9.77
N ASP A 217 8.56 10.99 -10.25
CA ASP A 217 8.92 11.05 -11.66
C ASP A 217 8.12 10.01 -12.48
N ARG A 218 8.04 8.77 -11.97
CA ARG A 218 7.24 7.69 -12.59
C ARG A 218 5.79 8.12 -12.78
N ARG A 219 5.20 8.74 -11.76
CA ARG A 219 3.82 9.25 -11.81
C ARG A 219 3.67 10.41 -12.78
N ALA A 220 4.58 11.38 -12.76
CA ALA A 220 4.56 12.52 -13.68
C ALA A 220 4.60 12.06 -15.15
N VAL A 221 5.45 11.07 -15.47
CA VAL A 221 5.54 10.47 -16.80
C VAL A 221 4.23 9.74 -17.16
N ASN A 222 3.71 8.89 -16.28
CA ASN A 222 2.46 8.15 -16.53
C ASN A 222 1.27 9.08 -16.76
N ILE A 223 1.11 10.14 -15.95
CA ILE A 223 0.06 11.14 -16.12
C ILE A 223 0.23 11.87 -17.46
N THR A 224 1.46 12.25 -17.80
CA THR A 224 1.73 12.97 -19.05
C THR A 224 1.38 12.11 -20.26
N ILE A 225 1.80 10.84 -20.29
CA ILE A 225 1.50 9.91 -21.39
C ILE A 225 -0.01 9.68 -21.52
N ASN A 226 -0.69 9.38 -20.41
CA ASN A 226 -2.12 9.10 -20.41
C ASN A 226 -3.00 10.33 -20.68
N ARG A 227 -2.45 11.54 -20.57
CA ARG A 227 -3.16 12.77 -20.96
C ARG A 227 -3.15 13.01 -22.48
N TYR A 228 -2.19 12.43 -23.20
CA TYR A 228 -2.06 12.57 -24.66
C TYR A 228 -2.67 11.38 -25.43
N LEU A 229 -3.00 10.29 -24.75
CA LEU A 229 -3.73 9.13 -25.28
C LEU A 229 -5.24 9.30 -25.04
#